data_AF-A0A433VT60-F1
#
_entry.id   AF-A0A433VT60-F1
#
_cell.length_a   1.000
_cell.length_b   1.000
_cell.length_c   1.000
_cell.angle_alpha   90.00
_cell.angle_beta   90.00
_cell.angle_gamma   90.00
#
_symmetry.space_group_name_H-M   'P 1'
#
loop_
_entity.id
_entity.type
_entity.pdbx_description
1 polymer ?
#
loop_
_entity_poly.entity_id
_entity_poly.type
_entity_poly.pdbx_seq_one_letter_code
_entity_poly.pdbx_strand_id
1 'polypeptide(L)'
;MKAASIIETAEHPTNDQLCTIARTYILEEHARVGDRIYYWDNWNISVGANSSASEPTLDNDTYSWATTLSCDITNIEVSERNDIEQEYLVTVAADITVGSGSNSNLSETENQEIEYEKHVFFCYIKSIQGDYLVTSVEE
;
A
#
# COMPACT_ATOMS: atom_id res chain seq x y z
N MET A 1 9.08 -2.24 53.07
CA MET A 1 8.28 -2.02 51.85
C MET A 1 8.81 -0.78 51.14
N LYS A 2 9.39 -0.95 49.95
CA LYS A 2 9.38 0.06 48.89
C LYS A 2 9.71 -0.67 47.59
N ALA A 3 8.71 -0.81 46.74
CA ALA A 3 8.87 -1.39 45.41
C ALA A 3 9.78 -0.47 44.59
N ALA A 4 10.87 -1.01 44.06
CA ALA A 4 11.53 -0.39 42.92
C ALA A 4 10.76 -0.88 41.69
N SER A 5 9.89 -0.01 41.20
CA SER A 5 9.16 -0.19 39.95
C SER A 5 10.18 -0.13 38.80
N ILE A 6 10.66 -1.29 38.36
CA ILE A 6 11.30 -1.41 37.05
C ILE A 6 10.13 -1.48 36.07
N ILE A 7 9.70 -0.30 35.59
CA ILE A 7 8.88 -0.24 34.40
C ILE A 7 9.89 -0.50 33.28
N GLU A 8 9.86 -1.71 32.70
CA GLU A 8 10.50 -1.96 31.42
C GLU A 8 10.03 -0.86 30.47
N THR A 9 10.98 -0.05 30.02
CA THR A 9 10.74 0.91 28.95
C THR A 9 10.47 0.05 27.73
N ALA A 10 9.20 -0.07 27.32
CA ALA A 10 8.90 -0.55 25.98
C ALA A 10 9.67 0.39 25.04
N GLU A 11 10.71 -0.10 24.38
CA GLU A 11 11.46 0.71 23.42
C GLU A 11 10.50 1.05 22.28
N HIS A 12 10.03 2.30 22.28
CA HIS A 12 9.20 2.82 21.21
C HIS A 12 10.00 2.85 19.90
N PRO A 13 9.35 2.64 18.74
CA PRO A 13 10.04 2.58 17.47
C PRO A 13 10.60 3.96 17.13
N THR A 14 11.80 3.94 16.57
CA THR A 14 12.41 5.11 15.95
C THR A 14 11.64 5.51 14.69
N ASN A 15 11.78 6.76 14.27
CA ASN A 15 11.17 7.20 13.02
C ASN A 15 11.67 6.38 11.82
N ASP A 16 12.95 6.00 11.80
CA ASP A 16 13.52 5.15 10.75
C ASP A 16 12.84 3.77 10.69
N GLN A 17 12.52 3.18 11.85
CA GLN A 17 11.77 1.92 11.91
C GLN A 17 10.36 2.07 11.37
N LEU A 18 9.63 3.12 11.78
CA LEU A 18 8.28 3.41 11.28
C LEU A 18 8.26 3.64 9.77
N CYS A 19 9.19 4.44 9.25
CA CYS A 19 9.36 4.66 7.83
C CYS A 19 9.71 3.36 7.09
N THR A 20 10.54 2.50 7.67
CA THR A 20 10.86 1.19 7.07
C THR A 20 9.62 0.31 6.99
N ILE A 21 8.82 0.23 8.05
CA ILE A 21 7.57 -0.55 8.07
C ILE A 21 6.59 -0.06 6.99
N ALA A 22 6.35 1.25 6.91
CA ALA A 22 5.46 1.82 5.89
C ALA A 22 5.99 1.61 4.47
N ARG A 23 7.30 1.83 4.24
CA ARG A 23 7.94 1.57 2.93
C ARG A 23 7.75 0.13 2.50
N THR A 24 8.04 -0.83 3.37
CA THR A 24 7.92 -2.25 3.08
C THR A 24 6.47 -2.60 2.74
N TYR A 25 5.51 -2.13 3.53
CA TYR A 25 4.09 -2.37 3.25
C TYR A 25 3.67 -1.83 1.87
N ILE A 26 4.04 -0.59 1.53
CA ILE A 26 3.69 -0.01 0.24
C ILE A 26 4.30 -0.81 -0.92
N LEU A 27 5.56 -1.22 -0.82
CA LEU A 27 6.26 -1.91 -1.92
C LEU A 27 5.91 -3.40 -2.05
N GLU A 28 5.56 -4.06 -0.95
CA GLU A 28 5.37 -5.51 -0.92
C GLU A 28 3.90 -5.95 -0.86
N GLU A 29 2.99 -5.08 -0.39
CA GLU A 29 1.58 -5.44 -0.17
C GLU A 29 0.59 -4.52 -0.89
N HIS A 30 0.86 -3.21 -0.96
CA HIS A 30 -0.13 -2.24 -1.47
C HIS A 30 0.04 -1.90 -2.96
N ALA A 31 1.25 -1.50 -3.35
CA ALA A 31 1.63 -1.11 -4.70
C ALA A 31 2.74 -2.02 -5.22
N ARG A 32 2.60 -3.34 -4.99
CA ARG A 32 3.60 -4.32 -5.38
C ARG A 32 3.75 -4.35 -6.90
N VAL A 33 4.99 -4.28 -7.37
CA VAL A 33 5.30 -4.39 -8.79
C VAL A 33 4.88 -5.76 -9.33
N GLY A 34 4.17 -5.76 -10.45
CA GLY A 34 3.61 -6.95 -11.07
C GLY A 34 2.23 -7.34 -10.54
N ASP A 35 1.72 -6.68 -9.49
CA ASP A 35 0.33 -6.88 -9.10
C ASP A 35 -0.60 -6.33 -10.17
N ARG A 36 -1.67 -7.08 -10.39
CA ARG A 36 -2.66 -6.80 -11.41
C ARG A 36 -4.03 -6.73 -10.75
N ILE A 37 -4.76 -5.68 -11.11
CA ILE A 37 -6.11 -5.40 -10.65
C ILE A 37 -7.05 -5.56 -11.84
N TYR A 38 -8.21 -6.18 -11.62
CA TYR A 38 -9.19 -6.46 -12.67
C TYR A 38 -10.51 -5.74 -12.37
N TYR A 39 -11.17 -5.23 -13.42
CA TYR A 39 -12.44 -4.51 -13.28
C TYR A 39 -13.34 -4.71 -14.51
N TRP A 40 -14.66 -4.83 -14.28
CA TRP A 40 -15.64 -5.19 -15.31
C TRP A 40 -16.46 -4.00 -15.84
N ASP A 41 -16.40 -2.86 -15.17
CA ASP A 41 -17.08 -1.61 -15.57
C ASP A 41 -16.03 -0.50 -15.79
N ASN A 42 -16.31 0.48 -16.67
CA ASN A 42 -15.45 1.66 -16.96
C ASN A 42 -15.24 2.57 -15.72
N TRP A 43 -14.58 2.06 -14.70
CA TRP A 43 -14.25 2.78 -13.49
C TRP A 43 -12.82 3.28 -13.60
N ASN A 44 -12.62 4.59 -13.45
CA ASN A 44 -11.30 5.17 -13.16
C ASN A 44 -10.87 4.61 -11.80
N ILE A 45 -9.93 3.67 -11.79
CA ILE A 45 -9.25 3.23 -10.58
C ILE A 45 -7.83 3.75 -10.63
N SER A 46 -7.44 4.45 -9.56
CA SER A 46 -6.05 4.75 -9.24
C SER A 46 -5.37 3.49 -8.70
N VAL A 47 -4.16 3.25 -9.18
CA VAL A 47 -3.39 2.07 -8.78
C VAL A 47 -2.80 2.32 -7.40
N GLY A 48 -3.05 1.41 -6.46
CA GLY A 48 -2.79 1.63 -5.03
C GLY A 48 -3.95 1.16 -4.15
N ALA A 49 -5.20 1.24 -4.62
CA ALA A 49 -6.31 0.66 -3.87
C ALA A 49 -6.16 -0.87 -3.72
N ASN A 50 -6.19 -1.38 -2.48
CA ASN A 50 -6.15 -2.82 -2.16
C ASN A 50 -7.08 -3.62 -3.08
N SER A 51 -6.51 -4.30 -4.07
CA SER A 51 -7.28 -4.96 -5.11
C SER A 51 -7.76 -6.32 -4.63
N SER A 52 -8.94 -6.35 -4.03
CA SER A 52 -9.63 -7.60 -3.71
C SER A 52 -10.41 -8.18 -4.90
N ALA A 53 -10.17 -7.70 -6.11
CA ALA A 53 -10.83 -8.24 -7.30
C ALA A 53 -10.15 -9.57 -7.68
N SER A 54 -10.84 -10.67 -7.41
CA SER A 54 -10.40 -12.01 -7.84
C SER A 54 -10.07 -12.03 -9.33
N GLU A 55 -9.04 -12.78 -9.72
CA GLU A 55 -8.72 -13.02 -11.13
C GLU A 55 -9.97 -13.52 -11.89
N PRO A 56 -10.18 -13.06 -13.14
CA PRO A 56 -11.29 -13.54 -13.98
C PRO A 56 -11.25 -15.06 -14.11
N THR A 57 -12.36 -15.73 -13.80
CA THR A 57 -12.34 -17.20 -13.64
C THR A 57 -12.65 -17.98 -14.91
N LEU A 58 -13.29 -17.40 -15.94
CA LEU A 58 -13.64 -18.12 -17.18
C LEU A 58 -13.77 -17.18 -18.39
N ASP A 59 -13.43 -17.73 -19.56
CA ASP A 59 -13.57 -17.13 -20.88
C ASP A 59 -15.00 -16.62 -21.14
N ASN A 60 -15.10 -15.31 -21.45
CA ASN A 60 -16.22 -14.51 -22.01
C ASN A 60 -16.55 -13.26 -21.18
N ASP A 61 -15.78 -12.99 -20.13
CA ASP A 61 -15.84 -11.74 -19.39
C ASP A 61 -15.13 -10.63 -20.16
N THR A 62 -15.83 -9.53 -20.42
CA THR A 62 -15.20 -8.27 -20.80
C THR A 62 -14.74 -7.57 -19.53
N TYR A 63 -13.45 -7.34 -19.42
CA TYR A 63 -12.85 -6.66 -18.28
C TYR A 63 -11.71 -5.77 -18.76
N SER A 64 -11.32 -4.84 -17.93
CA SER A 64 -10.08 -4.12 -18.03
C SER A 64 -9.19 -4.48 -16.86
N TRP A 65 -7.90 -4.25 -17.03
CA TRP A 65 -6.91 -4.51 -16.01
C TRP A 65 -5.92 -3.36 -15.95
N ALA A 66 -5.38 -3.14 -14.76
CA ALA A 66 -4.23 -2.28 -14.54
C ALA A 66 -3.17 -3.04 -13.76
N THR A 67 -1.91 -2.72 -13.97
CA THR A 67 -0.78 -3.37 -13.31
C THR A 67 0.27 -2.35 -12.93
N THR A 68 0.82 -2.52 -11.74
CA THR A 68 1.94 -1.70 -11.28
C THR A 68 3.22 -2.14 -11.98
N LEU A 69 3.77 -1.28 -12.84
CA LEU A 69 5.03 -1.53 -13.55
C LEU A 69 6.24 -1.07 -12.74
N SER A 70 6.11 0.04 -11.99
CA SER A 70 7.10 0.50 -11.02
C SER A 70 6.42 1.26 -9.89
N CYS A 71 7.07 1.28 -8.72
CA CYS A 71 6.68 2.08 -7.57
C CYS A 71 7.95 2.61 -6.91
N ASP A 72 8.15 3.92 -7.02
CA ASP A 72 9.33 4.61 -6.53
C ASP A 72 8.93 5.57 -5.40
N ILE A 73 9.32 5.26 -4.16
CA ILE A 73 9.05 6.14 -3.01
C ILE A 73 9.94 7.37 -3.11
N THR A 74 9.32 8.53 -3.31
CA THR A 74 9.98 9.83 -3.47
C THR A 74 10.15 10.57 -2.14
N ASN A 75 9.22 10.40 -1.21
CA ASN A 75 9.31 10.95 0.14
C ASN A 75 8.68 10.02 1.17
N ILE A 76 9.22 10.01 2.39
CA ILE A 76 8.64 9.25 3.51
C ILE A 76 8.95 9.93 4.84
N GLU A 77 7.93 10.16 5.64
CA GLU A 77 8.08 10.82 6.94
C GLU A 77 7.02 10.40 7.95
N VAL A 78 7.39 10.44 9.23
CA VAL A 78 6.43 10.26 10.34
C VAL A 78 5.68 11.57 10.53
N SER A 79 4.39 11.57 10.18
CA SER A 79 3.52 12.74 10.24
C SER A 79 2.89 12.92 11.62
N GLU A 80 2.54 11.82 12.29
CA GLU A 80 1.99 11.84 13.65
C GLU A 80 2.61 10.74 14.52
N ARG A 81 2.79 11.05 15.81
CA ARG A 81 3.42 10.16 16.79
C ARG A 81 2.65 10.18 18.11
N ASN A 82 2.10 9.04 18.51
CA ASN A 82 1.45 8.84 19.80
C ASN A 82 2.07 7.63 20.51
N ASP A 83 3.15 7.87 21.26
CA ASP A 83 3.86 6.82 22.00
C ASP A 83 3.06 6.22 23.16
N ILE A 84 2.06 6.96 23.68
CA ILE A 84 1.20 6.50 24.79
C ILE A 84 0.28 5.39 24.29
N GLU A 85 -0.38 5.63 23.16
CA GLU A 85 -1.31 4.67 22.55
C GLU A 85 -0.60 3.70 21.60
N GLN A 86 0.69 3.95 21.32
CA GLN A 86 1.52 3.21 20.35
C GLN A 86 0.88 3.21 18.95
N GLU A 87 0.42 4.40 18.55
CA GLU A 87 -0.22 4.69 17.27
C GLU A 87 0.59 5.75 16.53
N TYR A 88 0.81 5.52 15.24
CA TYR A 88 1.69 6.35 14.43
C TYR A 88 1.10 6.52 13.04
N LEU A 89 1.35 7.67 12.42
CA LEU A 89 1.01 7.94 11.03
C LEU A 89 2.29 8.23 10.25
N VAL A 90 2.50 7.48 9.18
CA VAL A 90 3.60 7.72 8.22
C VAL A 90 3.01 8.12 6.88
N THR A 91 3.42 9.26 6.36
CA THR A 91 3.07 9.70 5.01
C THR A 91 4.14 9.23 4.03
N VAL A 92 3.72 8.56 2.96
CA VAL A 92 4.58 7.99 1.92
C VAL A 92 4.17 8.59 0.58
N ALA A 93 5.02 9.41 -0.03
CA ALA A 93 4.82 9.85 -1.40
C ALA A 93 5.54 8.89 -2.35
N ALA A 94 4.84 8.42 -3.38
CA ALA A 94 5.39 7.52 -4.37
C ALA A 94 4.97 7.92 -5.79
N ASP A 95 5.89 7.72 -6.71
CA ASP A 95 5.63 7.78 -8.14
C ASP A 95 5.37 6.36 -8.64
N ILE A 96 4.19 6.14 -9.21
CA ILE A 96 3.75 4.82 -9.68
C ILE A 96 3.58 4.86 -11.19
N THR A 97 4.17 3.88 -11.86
CA THR A 97 3.97 3.68 -13.30
C THR A 97 3.00 2.54 -13.49
N VAL A 98 1.97 2.78 -14.30
CA VAL A 98 0.85 1.88 -14.50
C VAL A 98 0.76 1.45 -15.95
N GLY A 99 0.69 0.14 -16.16
CA GLY A 99 0.29 -0.44 -17.42
C GLY A 99 -1.18 -0.83 -17.35
N SER A 100 -1.91 -0.69 -18.45
CA SER A 100 -3.31 -1.09 -18.49
C SER A 100 -3.64 -1.85 -19.77
N GLY A 101 -4.80 -2.50 -19.77
CA GLY A 101 -5.31 -3.19 -20.93
C GLY A 101 -6.74 -3.64 -20.72
N SER A 102 -7.26 -4.36 -21.71
CA SER A 102 -8.61 -4.89 -21.66
C SER A 102 -8.69 -6.27 -22.29
N ASN A 103 -9.61 -7.07 -21.81
CA ASN A 103 -10.07 -8.27 -22.46
C ASN A 103 -11.41 -7.99 -23.13
N SER A 104 -11.48 -8.28 -24.43
CA SER A 104 -12.75 -8.38 -25.13
C SER A 104 -12.73 -9.62 -26.02
N ASN A 105 -13.83 -10.37 -26.03
CA ASN A 105 -14.00 -11.57 -26.86
C ASN A 105 -12.84 -12.58 -26.72
N LEU A 106 -12.39 -12.86 -25.49
CA LEU A 106 -11.33 -13.84 -25.17
C LEU A 106 -9.91 -13.44 -25.62
N SER A 107 -9.70 -12.17 -25.96
CA SER A 107 -8.37 -11.65 -26.27
C SER A 107 -8.06 -10.46 -25.37
N GLU A 108 -6.99 -10.59 -24.58
CA GLU A 108 -6.39 -9.43 -23.92
C GLU A 108 -5.68 -8.55 -24.97
N THR A 109 -5.81 -7.25 -24.80
CA THR A 109 -5.11 -6.21 -25.55
C THR A 109 -4.47 -5.28 -24.53
N GLU A 110 -3.17 -5.05 -24.66
CA GLU A 110 -2.45 -4.06 -23.88
C GLU A 110 -2.73 -2.67 -24.45
N ASN A 111 -2.99 -1.71 -23.58
CA ASN A 111 -2.95 -0.31 -23.96
C ASN A 111 -1.49 0.11 -24.13
N GLN A 112 -1.18 0.83 -25.21
CA GLN A 112 0.18 1.32 -25.44
C GLN A 112 0.52 2.53 -24.55
N GLU A 113 -0.50 3.14 -23.95
CA GLU A 113 -0.33 4.27 -23.05
C GLU A 113 0.09 3.75 -21.67
N ILE A 114 1.24 4.25 -21.21
CA ILE A 114 1.74 4.02 -19.87
C ILE A 114 1.39 5.26 -19.06
N GLU A 115 0.66 5.06 -17.96
CA GLU A 115 0.28 6.14 -17.07
C GLU A 115 1.32 6.30 -15.97
N TYR A 116 1.60 7.55 -15.62
CA TYR A 116 2.51 7.90 -14.53
C TYR A 116 1.73 8.74 -13.54
N GLU A 117 1.56 8.17 -12.35
CA GLU A 117 0.69 8.69 -11.31
C GLU A 117 1.51 9.01 -10.06
N LYS A 118 1.10 10.08 -9.36
CA LYS A 118 1.71 10.49 -8.11
C LYS A 118 0.74 10.22 -6.99
N HIS A 119 1.15 9.40 -6.04
CA HIS A 119 0.33 8.97 -4.92
C HIS A 119 0.94 9.43 -3.61
N VAL A 120 0.07 9.70 -2.64
CA VAL A 120 0.44 10.00 -1.26
C VAL A 120 -0.35 9.07 -0.37
N PHE A 121 0.33 8.10 0.23
CA PHE A 121 -0.27 7.12 1.13
C PHE A 121 -0.12 7.55 2.59
N PHE A 122 -1.19 7.38 3.35
CA PHE A 122 -1.26 7.59 4.79
C PHE A 122 -1.27 6.24 5.49
N CYS A 123 -0.10 5.77 5.92
CA CYS A 123 0.09 4.48 6.58
C CYS A 123 -0.13 4.61 8.09
N TYR A 124 -1.22 4.05 8.59
CA TYR A 124 -1.51 3.98 10.02
C TYR A 124 -0.83 2.76 10.62
N ILE A 125 0.10 2.98 11.55
CA ILE A 125 0.89 1.92 12.20
C ILE A 125 0.48 1.81 13.66
N LYS A 126 0.27 0.58 14.13
CA LYS A 126 -0.05 0.31 15.54
C LYS A 126 0.74 -0.89 16.08
N SER A 127 1.04 -0.85 17.37
CA SER A 127 1.56 -1.99 18.11
C SER A 127 0.48 -3.06 18.35
N ILE A 128 0.72 -4.28 17.87
CA ILE A 128 -0.12 -5.44 18.10
C ILE A 128 0.78 -6.53 18.69
N GLN A 129 0.52 -6.90 19.95
CA GLN A 129 1.32 -7.88 20.69
C GLN A 129 2.83 -7.56 20.79
N GLY A 130 3.20 -6.28 20.63
CA GLY A 130 4.59 -5.81 20.67
C GLY A 130 5.23 -5.62 19.30
N ASP A 131 4.58 -6.06 18.22
CA ASP A 131 5.02 -5.83 16.85
C ASP A 131 4.31 -4.61 16.25
N TYR A 132 5.03 -3.79 15.50
CA TYR A 132 4.47 -2.61 14.82
C TYR A 132 4.11 -2.97 13.39
N LEU A 133 2.82 -2.83 13.05
CA LEU A 133 2.27 -3.24 11.76
C LEU A 133 1.43 -2.10 11.17
N VAL A 134 1.41 -1.98 9.84
CA VAL A 134 0.45 -1.13 9.15
C VAL A 134 -0.94 -1.76 9.28
N THR A 135 -1.89 -1.05 9.88
CA THR A 135 -3.26 -1.54 10.11
C THR A 135 -4.23 -1.06 9.04
N SER A 136 -3.94 0.09 8.43
CA SER A 136 -4.73 0.66 7.35
C SER A 136 -3.87 1.61 6.52
N VAL A 137 -4.26 1.77 5.25
CA VAL A 137 -3.70 2.77 4.34
C VAL A 137 -4.85 3.54 3.73
N GLU A 138 -4.71 4.85 3.69
CA GLU A 138 -5.55 5.76 2.93
C GLU A 138 -4.70 6.46 1.86
N GLU A 139 -5.35 6.89 0.78
CA GLU A 139 -4.74 7.58 -0.37
C GLU A 139 -5.51 8.88 -0.68
#